data_AF-F0J8Y5-F1
#
_entry.id   AF-F0J8Y5-F1
#
_cell.length_a   1.000
_cell.length_b   1.000
_cell.length_c   1.000
_cell.angle_alpha   90.00
_cell.angle_beta   90.00
_cell.angle_gamma   90.00
#
_symmetry.space_group_name_H-M   'P 1'
#
loop_
_entity.id
_entity.type
_entity.pdbx_description
1 polymer ?
#
loop_
_entity_poly.entity_id
_entity_poly.type
_entity_poly.pdbx_seq_one_letter_code
_entity_poly.pdbx_strand_id
1 'polypeptide(L)'
;MGDTDAERRRRDAEDAHRRLKEEERRKMEEKERKKAEVRKRLEEAAKAKKAGGKRGFMTPERKKKLRNLLRKKAAEELKKEQERKAEERRKIIAERIGQPKPLDGLNEATLQGLLKQYHARIEKLEDIKYDLEYEVRQKDFVINELTIQVNDLRGKFVKPALKKVSKFDKLKMVVKSTSEGDFRSTSSSQ
;
A
#
# COMPACT_ATOMS: atom_id res chain seq x y z
N MET A 1 -25.21 26.48 54.09
CA MET A 1 -24.66 25.15 53.72
C MET A 1 -23.75 25.38 52.53
N GLY A 2 -22.44 25.44 52.77
CA GLY A 2 -21.46 25.62 51.68
C GLY A 2 -21.19 24.28 51.02
N ASP A 3 -21.16 24.26 49.68
CA ASP A 3 -20.77 23.08 48.89
C ASP A 3 -19.49 22.48 49.47
N THR A 4 -19.56 21.20 49.85
CA THR A 4 -18.42 20.46 50.37
C THR A 4 -17.33 20.41 49.30
N ASP A 5 -16.04 20.37 49.68
CA ASP A 5 -14.94 20.24 48.72
C ASP A 5 -15.09 19.02 47.79
N ALA A 6 -15.84 18.00 48.23
CA ALA A 6 -16.20 16.84 47.44
C ALA A 6 -17.22 17.16 46.33
N GLU A 7 -18.22 17.99 46.59
CA GLU A 7 -19.23 18.40 45.58
C GLU A 7 -18.64 19.34 44.52
N ARG A 8 -17.74 20.25 44.92
CA ARG A 8 -17.02 21.12 43.99
C ARG A 8 -16.17 20.30 43.01
N ARG A 9 -15.40 19.34 43.52
CA ARG A 9 -14.60 18.41 42.70
C ARG A 9 -15.46 17.54 41.77
N ARG A 10 -16.65 17.13 42.20
CA ARG A 10 -17.59 16.38 41.35
C ARG A 10 -18.14 17.25 40.21
N ARG A 11 -18.55 18.49 40.50
CA ARG A 11 -19.03 19.43 39.48
C ARG A 11 -17.94 19.78 38.47
N ASP A 12 -16.71 20.03 38.93
CA ASP A 12 -15.57 20.29 38.05
C ASP A 12 -15.22 19.06 37.18
N ALA A 13 -15.33 17.85 37.73
CA ALA A 13 -15.13 16.61 36.98
C ALA A 13 -16.23 16.36 35.93
N GLU A 14 -17.50 16.66 36.26
CA GLU A 14 -18.63 16.57 35.35
C GLU A 14 -18.54 17.60 34.21
N ASP A 15 -18.12 18.82 34.50
CA ASP A 15 -17.90 19.87 33.51
C ASP A 15 -16.70 19.56 32.62
N ALA A 16 -15.62 19.01 33.17
CA ALA A 16 -14.48 18.51 32.38
C ALA A 16 -14.92 17.37 31.43
N HIS A 17 -15.70 16.40 31.92
CA HIS A 17 -16.24 15.31 31.09
C HIS A 17 -17.17 15.83 29.99
N ARG A 18 -18.00 16.84 30.28
CA ARG A 18 -18.89 17.48 29.30
C ARG A 18 -18.09 18.17 28.19
N ARG A 19 -17.03 18.91 28.55
CA ARG A 19 -16.13 19.58 27.59
C ARG A 19 -15.42 18.58 26.68
N LEU A 20 -14.89 17.49 27.26
CA LEU A 20 -14.26 16.41 26.49
C LEU A 20 -15.23 15.76 25.49
N LYS A 21 -16.45 15.45 25.93
CA LYS A 21 -17.49 14.87 25.06
C LYS A 21 -17.91 15.83 23.94
N GLU A 22 -17.98 17.12 24.22
CA GLU A 22 -18.29 18.13 23.21
C GLU A 22 -17.16 18.29 22.18
N GLU A 23 -15.90 18.28 22.62
CA GLU A 23 -14.74 18.27 21.72
C GLU A 23 -14.69 17.02 20.83
N GLU A 24 -15.01 15.83 21.36
CA GLU A 24 -15.09 14.60 20.58
C GLU A 24 -16.19 14.67 19.53
N ARG A 25 -17.38 15.21 19.86
CA ARG A 25 -18.46 15.42 18.89
C ARG A 25 -18.04 16.39 17.79
N ARG A 26 -17.42 17.52 18.14
CA ARG A 26 -16.89 18.50 17.17
C ARG A 26 -15.85 17.86 16.24
N LYS A 27 -14.92 17.06 16.77
CA LYS A 27 -13.91 16.32 15.99
C LYS A 27 -14.56 15.28 15.07
N MET A 28 -15.60 14.59 15.52
CA MET A 28 -16.35 13.62 14.72
C MET A 28 -17.12 14.29 13.58
N GLU A 29 -17.83 15.38 13.86
CA GLU A 29 -18.58 16.17 12.88
C GLU A 29 -17.64 16.79 11.82
N GLU A 30 -16.47 17.28 12.23
CA GLU A 30 -15.45 17.79 11.31
C GLU A 30 -14.90 16.68 10.40
N LYS A 31 -14.62 15.48 10.95
CA LYS A 31 -14.21 14.31 10.17
C LYS A 31 -15.29 13.87 9.19
N GLU A 32 -16.55 13.88 9.61
CA GLU A 32 -17.69 13.52 8.76
C GLU A 32 -17.88 14.54 7.62
N ARG A 33 -17.75 15.83 7.91
CA ARG A 33 -17.78 16.91 6.91
C ARG A 33 -16.66 16.75 5.89
N LYS A 34 -15.42 16.51 6.32
CA LYS A 34 -14.27 16.24 5.42
C LYS A 34 -14.50 14.99 4.57
N LYS A 35 -15.03 13.92 5.16
CA LYS A 35 -15.39 12.68 4.45
C LYS A 35 -16.48 12.91 3.40
N ALA A 36 -17.51 13.69 3.72
CA ALA A 36 -18.58 14.05 2.80
C ALA A 36 -18.06 14.90 1.63
N GLU A 37 -17.18 15.86 1.90
CA GLU A 37 -16.54 16.70 0.89
C GLU A 37 -15.66 15.87 -0.06
N VAL A 38 -14.80 15.00 0.48
CA VAL A 38 -13.96 14.10 -0.32
C VAL A 38 -14.81 13.18 -1.18
N ARG A 39 -15.88 12.61 -0.63
CA ARG A 39 -16.84 11.78 -1.39
C ARG A 39 -17.52 12.56 -2.50
N LYS A 40 -18.02 13.77 -2.22
CA LYS A 40 -18.65 14.65 -3.21
C LYS A 40 -17.68 14.97 -4.35
N ARG A 41 -16.44 15.35 -4.03
CA ARG A 41 -15.38 15.61 -5.02
C ARG A 41 -15.07 14.38 -5.89
N LEU A 42 -14.99 13.19 -5.28
CA LEU A 42 -14.77 11.94 -6.01
C LEU A 42 -15.96 11.58 -6.91
N GLU A 43 -17.19 11.80 -6.44
CA GLU A 43 -18.41 11.55 -7.21
C GLU A 43 -18.54 12.54 -8.39
N GLU A 44 -18.24 13.81 -8.19
CA GLU A 44 -18.20 14.84 -9.22
C GLU A 44 -17.13 14.53 -10.27
N ALA A 45 -15.93 14.13 -9.86
CA ALA A 45 -14.89 13.67 -10.79
C ALA A 45 -15.31 12.42 -11.58
N ALA A 46 -16.06 11.50 -10.97
CA ALA A 46 -16.61 10.34 -11.65
C ALA A 46 -17.76 10.71 -12.62
N LYS A 47 -18.62 11.67 -12.26
CA LYS A 47 -19.67 12.22 -13.12
C LYS A 47 -19.07 12.98 -14.30
N ALA A 48 -18.05 13.80 -14.10
CA ALA A 48 -17.33 14.51 -15.16
C ALA A 48 -16.68 13.53 -16.15
N LYS A 49 -16.12 12.40 -15.68
CA LYS A 49 -15.62 11.32 -16.56
C LYS A 49 -16.72 10.64 -17.38
N LYS A 50 -17.96 10.58 -16.87
CA LYS A 50 -19.12 10.01 -17.60
C LYS A 50 -19.74 11.02 -18.56
N ALA A 51 -19.81 12.30 -18.18
CA ALA A 51 -20.36 13.41 -18.97
C ALA A 51 -19.41 13.88 -20.07
N GLY A 52 -18.09 13.68 -19.92
CA GLY A 52 -17.09 13.80 -20.99
C GLY A 52 -17.19 12.73 -22.08
N GLY A 53 -18.40 12.21 -22.31
CA GLY A 53 -18.72 11.28 -23.37
C GLY A 53 -18.53 11.95 -24.73
N LYS A 54 -17.41 11.62 -25.37
CA LYS A 54 -17.10 11.80 -26.79
C LYS A 54 -16.90 13.27 -27.23
N ARG A 55 -15.65 13.71 -27.23
CA ARG A 55 -15.04 14.59 -28.26
C ARG A 55 -13.53 14.61 -27.99
N GLY A 56 -12.71 13.95 -28.83
CA GLY A 56 -11.25 14.03 -28.70
C GLY A 56 -10.42 12.87 -29.29
N PHE A 57 -9.91 13.13 -30.50
CA PHE A 57 -8.62 12.71 -31.08
C PHE A 57 -8.29 11.22 -31.37
N MET A 58 -8.98 10.21 -30.81
CA MET A 58 -8.62 8.81 -31.05
C MET A 58 -9.80 7.84 -31.15
N THR A 59 -9.71 6.88 -32.08
CA THR A 59 -10.64 5.75 -32.18
C THR A 59 -10.60 4.88 -30.91
N PRO A 60 -11.73 4.29 -30.48
CA PRO A 60 -11.78 3.40 -29.32
C PRO A 60 -10.78 2.24 -29.38
N GLU A 61 -10.56 1.68 -30.57
CA GLU A 61 -9.59 0.61 -30.82
C GLU A 61 -8.16 1.06 -30.58
N ARG A 62 -7.76 2.22 -31.14
CA ARG A 62 -6.43 2.79 -30.91
C ARG A 62 -6.21 3.07 -29.43
N LYS A 63 -7.24 3.52 -28.70
CA LYS A 63 -7.17 3.75 -27.24
C LYS A 63 -7.02 2.45 -26.44
N LYS A 64 -7.65 1.36 -26.87
CA LYS A 64 -7.47 0.02 -26.28
C LYS A 64 -6.06 -0.51 -26.55
N LYS A 65 -5.55 -0.37 -27.79
CA LYS A 65 -4.19 -0.78 -28.18
C LYS A 65 -3.13 -0.03 -27.36
N LEU A 66 -3.25 1.29 -27.25
CA LEU A 66 -2.33 2.13 -26.48
C LEU A 66 -2.30 1.74 -24.99
N ARG A 67 -3.46 1.52 -24.36
CA ARG A 67 -3.50 1.07 -22.96
C ARG A 67 -2.81 -0.28 -22.75
N ASN A 68 -2.96 -1.21 -23.69
CA ASN A 68 -2.28 -2.50 -23.60
C ASN A 68 -0.76 -2.33 -23.76
N LEU A 69 -0.31 -1.49 -24.70
CA LEU A 69 1.10 -1.19 -24.88
C LEU A 69 1.71 -0.55 -23.63
N LEU A 70 1.02 0.42 -23.02
CA LEU A 70 1.47 1.06 -21.78
C LEU A 70 1.59 0.07 -20.61
N ARG A 71 0.62 -0.83 -20.43
CA ARG A 71 0.70 -1.86 -19.39
C ARG A 71 1.81 -2.88 -19.66
N LYS A 72 1.98 -3.30 -20.91
CA LYS A 72 3.06 -4.22 -21.30
C LYS A 72 4.42 -3.59 -21.03
N LYS A 73 4.62 -2.34 -21.46
CA LYS A 73 5.85 -1.59 -21.21
C LYS A 73 6.09 -1.41 -19.70
N ALA A 74 5.06 -1.04 -18.93
CA ALA A 74 5.19 -0.91 -17.49
C ALA A 74 5.55 -2.23 -16.80
N ALA A 75 5.00 -3.36 -17.24
CA ALA A 75 5.33 -4.68 -16.69
C ALA A 75 6.77 -5.10 -17.05
N GLU A 76 7.20 -4.81 -18.28
CA GLU A 76 8.56 -5.05 -18.74
C GLU A 76 9.59 -4.19 -17.98
N GLU A 77 9.32 -2.89 -17.84
CA GLU A 77 10.17 -1.98 -17.07
C GLU A 77 10.24 -2.37 -15.59
N LEU A 78 9.11 -2.79 -14.99
CA LEU A 78 9.08 -3.30 -13.62
C LEU A 78 9.95 -4.55 -13.46
N LYS A 79 9.87 -5.50 -14.41
CA LYS A 79 10.69 -6.71 -14.39
C LYS A 79 12.18 -6.37 -14.55
N LYS A 80 12.52 -5.49 -15.48
CA LYS A 80 13.90 -5.03 -15.70
C LYS A 80 14.47 -4.32 -14.48
N GLU A 81 13.68 -3.51 -13.80
CA GLU A 81 14.09 -2.85 -12.56
C GLU A 81 14.31 -3.86 -11.42
N GLN A 82 13.43 -4.86 -11.28
CA GLN A 82 13.60 -5.94 -10.31
C GLN A 82 14.90 -6.72 -10.56
N GLU A 83 15.19 -7.07 -11.81
CA GLU A 83 16.43 -7.76 -12.20
C GLU A 83 17.66 -6.89 -11.90
N ARG A 84 17.63 -5.59 -12.26
CA ARG A 84 18.71 -4.64 -11.93
C ARG A 84 18.94 -4.54 -10.42
N LYS A 85 17.87 -4.41 -9.63
CA LYS A 85 17.96 -4.32 -8.16
C LYS A 85 18.48 -5.62 -7.56
N ALA A 86 18.11 -6.77 -8.11
CA ALA A 86 18.61 -8.08 -7.67
C ALA A 86 20.09 -8.26 -7.99
N GLU A 87 20.54 -7.81 -9.17
CA GLU A 87 21.95 -7.81 -9.55
C GLU A 87 22.78 -6.86 -8.68
N GLU A 88 22.31 -5.63 -8.48
CA GLU A 88 22.94 -4.66 -7.59
C GLU A 88 23.03 -5.21 -6.16
N ARG A 89 21.97 -5.84 -5.65
CA ARG A 89 21.98 -6.52 -4.35
C ARG A 89 23.06 -7.61 -4.30
N ARG A 90 23.18 -8.43 -5.34
CA ARG A 90 24.23 -9.47 -5.42
C ARG A 90 25.63 -8.85 -5.40
N LYS A 91 25.85 -7.78 -6.17
CA LYS A 91 27.13 -7.05 -6.21
C LYS A 91 27.51 -6.47 -4.85
N ILE A 92 26.58 -5.78 -4.19
CA ILE A 92 26.81 -5.17 -2.88
C ILE A 92 27.09 -6.25 -1.82
N ILE A 93 26.38 -7.38 -1.85
CA ILE A 93 26.62 -8.48 -0.90
C ILE A 93 28.02 -9.06 -1.12
N ALA A 94 28.43 -9.30 -2.37
CA ALA A 94 29.76 -9.81 -2.69
C ALA A 94 30.87 -8.84 -2.22
N GLU A 95 30.68 -7.54 -2.44
CA GLU A 95 31.60 -6.50 -1.98
C GLU A 95 31.70 -6.43 -0.45
N ARG A 96 30.55 -6.49 0.25
CA ARG A 96 30.51 -6.43 1.72
C ARG A 96 31.10 -7.66 2.39
N ILE A 97 30.79 -8.86 1.89
CA ILE A 97 31.27 -10.11 2.49
C ILE A 97 32.76 -10.29 2.17
N GLY A 98 33.18 -9.95 0.95
CA GLY A 98 34.53 -10.17 0.46
C GLY A 98 34.81 -11.64 0.17
N GLN A 99 36.09 -11.96 -0.05
CA GLN A 99 36.53 -13.34 -0.23
C GLN A 99 36.65 -14.05 1.11
N PRO A 100 36.39 -15.38 1.16
CA PRO A 100 36.68 -16.19 2.34
C PRO A 100 38.15 -16.03 2.73
N LYS A 101 38.41 -15.89 4.03
CA LYS A 101 39.80 -15.81 4.50
C LYS A 101 40.45 -17.20 4.36
N PRO A 102 41.69 -17.28 3.84
CA PRO A 102 42.38 -18.56 3.68
C PRO A 102 42.64 -19.16 5.06
N LEU A 103 42.32 -20.44 5.21
CA LEU A 103 42.49 -21.16 6.49
C LEU A 103 43.70 -22.09 6.47
N ASP A 104 44.25 -22.37 5.29
CA ASP A 104 45.38 -23.29 5.12
C ASP A 104 46.67 -22.73 5.73
N GLY A 105 47.33 -23.54 6.55
CA GLY A 105 48.63 -23.22 7.15
C GLY A 105 48.58 -22.22 8.32
N LEU A 106 47.40 -21.87 8.85
CA LEU A 106 47.28 -21.00 10.02
C LEU A 106 47.70 -21.73 11.31
N ASN A 107 48.44 -21.03 12.16
CA ASN A 107 48.69 -21.48 13.53
C ASN A 107 47.48 -21.20 14.44
N GLU A 108 47.44 -21.88 15.60
CA GLU A 108 46.30 -21.79 16.54
C GLU A 108 46.05 -20.35 17.02
N ALA A 109 47.10 -19.61 17.37
CA ALA A 109 46.97 -18.22 17.83
C ALA A 109 46.34 -17.29 16.77
N THR A 110 46.73 -17.47 15.50
CA THR A 110 46.19 -16.69 14.37
C THR A 110 44.74 -17.07 14.10
N LEU A 111 44.39 -18.36 14.22
CA LEU A 111 43.01 -18.82 14.11
C LEU A 111 42.12 -18.23 15.21
N GLN A 112 42.58 -18.23 16.48
CA GLN A 112 41.85 -17.62 17.58
C GLN A 112 41.66 -16.11 17.40
N GLY A 113 42.71 -15.41 16.95
CA GLY A 113 42.63 -13.98 16.61
C GLY A 113 41.60 -13.72 15.51
N LEU A 114 41.53 -14.60 14.51
CA LEU A 114 40.59 -14.50 13.42
C LEU A 114 39.13 -14.68 13.86
N LEU A 115 38.87 -15.66 14.73
CA LEU A 115 37.54 -15.90 15.29
C LEU A 115 37.06 -14.70 16.11
N LYS A 116 37.95 -14.09 16.91
CA LYS A 116 37.63 -12.86 17.67
C LYS A 116 37.26 -11.69 16.76
N GLN A 117 37.97 -11.51 15.64
CA GLN A 117 37.64 -10.48 14.65
C GLN A 117 36.26 -10.72 14.01
N TYR A 118 35.95 -11.97 13.64
CA TYR A 118 34.64 -12.30 13.08
C TYR A 118 33.52 -12.07 14.09
N HIS A 119 33.73 -12.49 15.35
CA HIS A 119 32.76 -12.24 16.42
C HIS A 119 32.47 -10.75 16.60
N ALA A 120 33.52 -9.92 16.73
CA ALA A 120 33.36 -8.47 16.87
C ALA A 120 32.69 -7.83 15.65
N ARG A 121 32.89 -8.38 14.45
CA ARG A 121 32.20 -7.92 13.24
C ARG A 121 30.71 -8.30 13.25
N ILE A 122 30.37 -9.52 13.67
CA ILE A 122 29.00 -10.00 13.77
C ILE A 122 28.21 -9.15 14.77
N GLU A 123 28.79 -8.89 15.94
CA GLU A 123 28.18 -8.04 16.98
C GLU A 123 27.77 -6.67 16.43
N LYS A 124 28.68 -5.98 15.75
CA LYS A 124 28.39 -4.68 15.11
C LYS A 124 27.35 -4.77 14.00
N LEU A 125 27.34 -5.86 13.23
CA LEU A 125 26.36 -6.05 12.16
C LEU A 125 24.96 -6.34 12.70
N GLU A 126 24.84 -7.08 13.81
CA GLU A 126 23.56 -7.32 14.48
C GLU A 126 22.98 -6.04 15.09
N ASP A 127 23.83 -5.18 15.67
CA ASP A 127 23.43 -3.85 16.15
C ASP A 127 22.81 -2.99 15.02
N ILE A 128 23.55 -2.83 13.92
CA ILE A 128 23.06 -2.09 12.75
C ILE A 128 21.79 -2.72 12.15
N LYS A 129 21.72 -4.06 12.13
CA LYS A 129 20.54 -4.79 11.62
C LYS A 129 19.32 -4.50 12.49
N TYR A 130 19.47 -4.49 13.81
CA TYR A 130 18.37 -4.19 14.72
C TYR A 130 17.80 -2.79 14.45
N ASP A 131 18.66 -1.78 14.35
CA ASP A 131 18.22 -0.40 14.07
C ASP A 131 17.48 -0.29 12.73
N LEU A 132 18.03 -0.91 11.67
CA LEU A 132 17.39 -0.94 10.35
C LEU A 132 16.03 -1.65 10.38
N GLU A 133 15.92 -2.79 11.05
CA GLU A 133 14.66 -3.54 11.19
C GLU A 133 13.63 -2.75 11.99
N TYR A 134 14.05 -2.04 13.04
CA TYR A 134 13.18 -1.18 13.83
C TYR A 134 12.66 -0.01 12.99
N GLU A 135 13.52 0.67 12.25
CA GLU A 135 13.11 1.75 11.35
C GLU A 135 12.11 1.28 10.28
N VAL A 136 12.34 0.12 9.67
CA VAL A 136 11.42 -0.47 8.69
C VAL A 136 10.06 -0.75 9.33
N ARG A 137 10.04 -1.32 10.54
CA ARG A 137 8.81 -1.58 11.29
C ARG A 137 8.02 -0.30 11.59
N GLN A 138 8.71 0.77 11.97
CA GLN A 138 8.08 2.07 12.19
C GLN A 138 7.47 2.63 10.90
N LYS A 139 8.21 2.56 9.79
CA LYS A 139 7.72 2.99 8.47
C LYS A 139 6.50 2.17 8.03
N ASP A 140 6.51 0.86 8.22
CA ASP A 140 5.37 -0.01 7.91
C ASP A 140 4.14 0.32 8.75
N PHE A 141 4.33 0.58 10.05
CA PHE A 141 3.25 1.02 10.93
C PHE A 141 2.63 2.34 10.44
N VAL A 142 3.47 3.33 10.11
CA VAL A 142 3.00 4.62 9.58
C VAL A 142 2.27 4.46 8.25
N ILE A 143 2.76 3.62 7.34
CA ILE A 143 2.07 3.33 6.07
C ILE A 143 0.69 2.71 6.32
N ASN A 144 0.59 1.78 7.25
CA ASN A 144 -0.68 1.15 7.60
C ASN A 144 -1.67 2.17 8.20
N GLU A 145 -1.22 3.00 9.15
CA GLU A 145 -2.02 4.07 9.74
C GLU A 145 -2.53 5.06 8.68
N LEU A 146 -1.64 5.53 7.81
CA LEU A 146 -2.02 6.43 6.71
C LEU A 146 -2.99 5.75 5.73
N THR A 147 -2.80 4.46 5.46
CA THR A 147 -3.71 3.69 4.60
C THR A 147 -5.11 3.61 5.20
N ILE A 148 -5.22 3.37 6.51
CA ILE A 148 -6.50 3.36 7.23
C ILE A 148 -7.15 4.75 7.16
N GLN A 149 -6.41 5.82 7.48
CA GLN A 149 -6.93 7.18 7.44
C GLN A 149 -7.44 7.57 6.04
N VAL A 150 -6.67 7.26 5.00
CA VAL A 150 -7.05 7.51 3.61
C VAL A 150 -8.32 6.72 3.24
N ASN A 151 -8.43 5.46 3.67
CA ASN A 151 -9.60 4.63 3.43
C ASN A 151 -10.85 5.13 4.17
N ASP A 152 -10.69 5.63 5.39
CA ASP A 152 -11.80 6.18 6.17
C ASP A 152 -12.31 7.50 5.59
N LEU A 153 -11.41 8.35 5.07
CA LEU A 153 -11.74 9.59 4.38
C LEU A 153 -12.37 9.37 3.01
N ARG A 154 -11.83 8.43 2.21
CA ARG A 154 -12.41 8.06 0.90
C ARG A 154 -13.71 7.27 1.05
N GLY A 155 -13.87 6.59 2.18
CA GLY A 155 -14.91 5.61 2.46
C GLY A 155 -14.55 4.24 1.89
N LYS A 156 -14.60 3.20 2.73
CA LYS A 156 -14.41 1.78 2.38
C LYS A 156 -15.28 1.24 1.23
N PHE A 157 -16.19 2.04 0.68
CA PHE A 157 -17.08 1.66 -0.39
C PHE A 157 -17.37 2.87 -1.30
N VAL A 158 -16.47 3.15 -2.25
CA VAL A 158 -16.85 3.96 -3.41
C VAL A 158 -17.88 3.12 -4.16
N LYS A 159 -19.18 3.40 -3.95
CA LYS A 159 -20.29 2.64 -4.54
C LYS A 159 -20.02 2.48 -6.04
N PRO A 160 -19.64 1.29 -6.52
CA PRO A 160 -19.42 1.08 -7.93
C PRO A 160 -20.74 1.41 -8.61
N ALA A 161 -20.73 2.23 -9.66
CA ALA A 161 -21.94 2.55 -10.37
C ALA A 161 -22.52 1.24 -10.93
N LEU A 162 -23.58 0.74 -10.30
CA LEU A 162 -24.24 -0.50 -10.70
C LEU A 162 -24.74 -0.32 -12.13
N LYS A 163 -24.15 -1.08 -13.06
CA LYS A 163 -24.69 -1.17 -14.42
C LYS A 163 -25.93 -2.05 -14.35
N LYS A 164 -27.02 -1.61 -14.98
CA LYS A 164 -28.23 -2.43 -15.16
C LYS A 164 -27.83 -3.69 -15.94
N VAL A 165 -27.72 -4.82 -15.25
CA VAL A 165 -27.44 -6.12 -15.87
C VAL A 165 -28.77 -6.70 -16.35
N SER A 166 -28.87 -7.05 -17.64
CA SER A 166 -30.04 -7.72 -18.18
C SER A 166 -30.07 -9.17 -17.70
N LYS A 167 -31.24 -9.71 -17.34
CA LYS A 167 -31.40 -11.12 -16.93
C LYS A 167 -30.91 -12.10 -18.02
N PHE A 168 -30.84 -11.67 -19.28
CA PHE A 168 -30.48 -12.50 -20.43
C PHE A 168 -28.97 -12.59 -20.71
N ASP A 169 -28.11 -11.78 -20.06
CA ASP A 169 -26.65 -11.86 -20.27
C ASP A 169 -26.04 -13.15 -19.69
N LYS A 170 -26.67 -13.72 -18.66
CA LYS A 170 -26.22 -14.95 -18.00
C LYS A 170 -26.41 -16.20 -18.87
N LEU A 171 -27.43 -16.21 -19.74
CA LEU A 171 -27.71 -17.36 -20.62
C LEU A 171 -26.63 -17.51 -21.71
N LYS A 172 -26.04 -16.39 -22.16
CA LYS A 172 -24.90 -16.41 -23.10
C LYS A 172 -23.59 -16.86 -22.47
N MET A 173 -23.42 -16.72 -21.15
CA MET A 173 -22.21 -17.19 -20.46
C MET A 173 -22.19 -18.70 -20.24
N VAL A 174 -23.35 -19.33 -20.02
CA VAL A 174 -23.45 -20.80 -19.84
C VAL A 174 -23.11 -21.55 -21.14
N VAL A 175 -23.47 -20.99 -22.30
CA VAL A 175 -23.07 -21.56 -23.61
C VAL A 175 -21.57 -21.38 -23.89
N LYS A 176 -20.90 -20.44 -23.20
CA LYS A 176 -19.48 -20.11 -23.41
C LYS A 176 -18.54 -20.74 -22.37
N SER A 177 -19.07 -21.37 -21.32
CA SER A 177 -18.27 -21.93 -20.21
C SER A 177 -17.85 -23.40 -20.40
N THR A 178 -18.20 -24.04 -21.51
CA THR A 178 -17.78 -25.42 -21.84
C THR A 178 -16.48 -25.49 -22.66
N SER A 179 -15.85 -24.35 -22.98
CA SER A 179 -14.50 -24.32 -23.53
C SER A 179 -13.61 -23.41 -22.67
N GLU A 180 -12.44 -23.90 -22.26
CA GLU A 180 -11.46 -23.16 -21.47
C GLU A 180 -11.11 -21.85 -22.19
N GLY A 181 -11.65 -20.75 -21.67
CA GLY A 181 -11.71 -19.48 -22.38
C GLY A 181 -10.50 -18.62 -22.12
N ASP A 182 -9.49 -18.70 -22.99
CA ASP A 182 -8.63 -17.55 -23.26
C ASP A 182 -9.48 -16.48 -23.99
N PHE A 183 -9.83 -15.41 -23.28
CA PHE A 183 -10.91 -14.46 -23.68
C PHE A 183 -10.61 -13.64 -24.95
N ARG A 184 -9.51 -13.95 -25.67
CA ARG A 184 -9.04 -13.21 -26.85
C ARG A 184 -8.91 -14.06 -28.13
N SER A 185 -9.12 -15.37 -28.09
CA SER A 185 -8.85 -16.25 -29.25
C SER A 185 -10.05 -16.51 -30.17
N THR A 186 -11.30 -16.26 -29.75
CA THR A 186 -12.48 -16.67 -30.56
C THR A 186 -12.92 -15.65 -31.63
N SER A 187 -12.02 -14.85 -32.20
CA SER A 187 -12.41 -13.91 -33.28
C SER A 187 -11.30 -13.66 -34.32
N SER A 188 -10.63 -14.72 -34.76
CA SER A 188 -9.98 -14.74 -36.08
C SER A 188 -9.91 -16.19 -36.57
N SER A 189 -10.84 -16.55 -37.46
CA SER A 189 -10.72 -17.59 -38.50
C SER A 189 -12.13 -17.89 -39.02
N GLN A 190 -12.57 -17.05 -39.96
CA GLN A 190 -13.38 -17.31 -41.16
C GLN A 190 -13.93 -15.99 -41.67
#